data_AF-A0A931ZII1-F1
#
_entry.id   AF-A0A931ZII1-F1
#
_cell.length_a   1.000
_cell.length_b   1.000
_cell.length_c   1.000
_cell.angle_alpha   90.00
_cell.angle_beta   90.00
_cell.angle_gamma   90.00
#
_symmetry.space_group_name_H-M   'P 1'
#
loop_
_entity.id
_entity.type
_entity.pdbx_description
1 polymer ?
#
loop_
_entity_poly.entity_id
_entity_poly.type
_entity_poly.pdbx_seq_one_letter_code
_entity_poly.pdbx_strand_id
1 'polypeptide(L)'
;MSTVTISLPSQIAKQVDSEAKRQGFATRSEFIRSLIRKHFTKSQFELEEFEPVPLNQLKMELAQTGKHSEEFINSVIEGFGKSSLYEN
;
A
#
# COMPACT_ATOMS: atom_id res chain seq x y z
N MET A 1 -2.16 -13.84 -1.61
CA MET A 1 -2.96 -14.06 -0.37
C MET A 1 -2.52 -15.35 0.27
N SER A 2 -2.43 -15.38 1.60
CA SER A 2 -2.11 -16.59 2.38
C SER A 2 -3.24 -16.87 3.36
N THR A 3 -3.57 -18.15 3.56
CA THR A 3 -4.59 -18.59 4.51
C THR A 3 -3.94 -18.91 5.85
N VAL A 4 -4.51 -18.37 6.94
CA VAL A 4 -4.07 -18.64 8.31
C VAL A 4 -5.24 -19.24 9.09
N THR A 5 -5.01 -20.37 9.72
CA THR A 5 -5.97 -21.03 10.61
C THR A 5 -5.59 -20.73 12.06
N ILE A 6 -6.55 -20.26 12.85
CA ILE A 6 -6.34 -19.84 14.25
C ILE A 6 -7.37 -20.54 15.13
N SER A 7 -6.92 -21.15 16.21
CA SER A 7 -7.78 -21.75 17.23
C SER A 7 -7.95 -20.78 18.39
N LEU A 8 -9.20 -20.53 18.79
CA LEU A 8 -9.55 -19.65 19.90
C LEU A 8 -10.42 -20.39 20.92
N PRO A 9 -10.29 -20.11 22.22
CA PRO A 9 -11.26 -20.56 23.21
C PRO A 9 -12.68 -20.10 22.83
N SER A 10 -13.68 -20.95 23.08
CA SER A 10 -15.06 -20.71 22.65
C SER A 10 -15.64 -19.39 23.18
N GLN A 11 -15.26 -18.99 24.40
CA GLN A 11 -15.66 -17.71 24.98
C GLN A 11 -15.09 -16.51 24.21
N ILE A 12 -13.82 -16.59 23.79
CA ILE A 12 -13.17 -15.52 23.02
C ILE A 12 -13.78 -15.44 21.62
N ALA A 13 -14.05 -16.58 20.98
CA ALA A 13 -14.70 -16.60 19.67
C ALA A 13 -16.07 -15.89 19.69
N LYS A 14 -16.88 -16.10 20.73
CA LYS A 14 -18.17 -15.40 20.92
C LYS A 14 -18.01 -13.90 21.13
N GLN A 15 -16.97 -13.48 21.85
CA GLN A 15 -16.67 -12.06 22.03
C GLN A 15 -16.26 -11.41 20.69
N VAL A 16 -15.41 -12.08 19.91
CA VAL A 16 -15.01 -11.63 18.56
C VAL A 16 -16.25 -11.48 17.66
N ASP A 17 -17.17 -12.43 17.68
CA ASP A 17 -18.42 -12.37 16.91
C ASP A 17 -19.29 -11.18 17.32
N SER A 18 -19.43 -10.95 18.63
CA SER A 18 -20.22 -9.83 19.18
C SER A 18 -19.60 -8.48 18.81
N GLU A 19 -18.29 -8.36 18.92
CA GLU A 19 -17.55 -7.13 18.64
C GLU A 19 -17.50 -6.81 17.14
N ALA A 20 -17.30 -7.82 16.29
CA ALA A 20 -17.35 -7.67 14.84
C ALA A 20 -18.70 -7.09 14.40
N LYS A 21 -19.82 -7.61 14.96
CA LYS A 21 -21.17 -7.10 14.68
C LYS A 21 -21.35 -5.67 15.22
N ARG A 22 -20.88 -5.40 16.44
CA ARG A 22 -20.96 -4.07 17.06
C ARG A 22 -20.26 -2.99 16.23
N GLN A 23 -19.12 -3.32 15.61
CA GLN A 23 -18.36 -2.42 14.76
C GLN A 23 -18.80 -2.43 13.28
N GLY A 24 -19.86 -3.17 12.92
CA GLY A 24 -20.42 -3.16 11.57
C GLY A 24 -19.67 -4.01 10.54
N PHE A 25 -18.85 -4.97 10.97
CA PHE A 25 -18.17 -5.87 10.04
C PHE A 25 -19.10 -6.98 9.54
N ALA A 26 -19.06 -7.24 8.24
CA ALA A 26 -19.86 -8.28 7.59
C ALA A 26 -19.39 -9.71 7.93
N THR A 27 -18.10 -9.90 8.26
CA THR A 27 -17.54 -11.22 8.58
C THR A 27 -16.49 -11.14 9.69
N ARG A 28 -16.34 -12.24 10.44
CA ARG A 28 -15.23 -12.43 11.39
C ARG A 28 -13.87 -12.20 10.74
N SER A 29 -13.67 -12.77 9.55
CA SER A 29 -12.38 -12.69 8.87
C SER A 29 -12.02 -11.24 8.54
N GLU A 30 -13.00 -10.41 8.17
CA GLU A 30 -12.72 -9.00 7.89
C GLU A 30 -12.44 -8.18 9.14
N PHE A 31 -13.14 -8.48 10.23
CA PHE A 31 -12.82 -7.91 11.53
C PHE A 31 -11.40 -8.26 11.98
N ILE A 32 -11.01 -9.53 11.91
CA ILE A 32 -9.64 -9.94 12.27
C ILE A 32 -8.59 -9.31 11.34
N ARG A 33 -8.86 -9.22 10.03
CA ARG A 33 -7.96 -8.53 9.09
C ARG A 33 -7.81 -7.05 9.40
N SER A 34 -8.88 -6.36 9.82
CA SER A 34 -8.81 -4.94 10.17
C SER A 34 -7.95 -4.72 11.41
N LEU A 35 -8.04 -5.60 12.41
CA LEU A 35 -7.17 -5.59 13.59
C LEU A 35 -5.71 -5.83 13.24
N ILE A 36 -5.42 -6.85 12.42
CA ILE A 36 -4.07 -7.14 11.95
C ILE A 36 -3.50 -5.92 11.21
N ARG A 37 -4.25 -5.32 10.27
CA ARG A 37 -3.83 -4.07 9.61
C ARG A 37 -3.58 -2.97 10.63
N LYS A 38 -4.49 -2.70 11.55
CA LYS A 38 -4.28 -1.66 12.59
C LYS A 38 -3.00 -1.87 13.41
N HIS A 39 -2.65 -3.12 13.71
CA HIS A 39 -1.48 -3.45 14.51
C HIS A 39 -0.16 -3.44 13.72
N PHE A 40 -0.16 -3.87 12.45
CA PHE A 40 1.06 -3.96 11.64
C PHE A 40 1.26 -2.78 10.69
N THR A 41 0.21 -2.04 10.33
CA THR A 41 0.31 -0.82 9.50
C THR A 41 0.90 0.35 10.28
N LYS A 42 0.88 0.35 11.62
CA LYS A 42 1.59 1.35 12.43
C LYS A 42 3.12 1.23 12.36
N SER A 43 3.66 0.15 11.82
CA SER A 43 5.09 -0.17 11.96
C SER A 43 5.91 0.01 10.69
N GLN A 44 5.31 0.26 9.51
CA GLN A 44 6.04 0.22 8.23
C GLN A 44 5.55 1.17 7.11
N PHE A 45 4.60 2.06 7.37
CA PHE A 45 4.29 3.14 6.42
C PHE A 45 4.61 4.47 7.10
N GLU A 46 5.91 4.78 7.17
CA GLU A 46 6.29 6.19 7.22
C GLU A 46 5.84 6.77 5.88
N LEU A 47 4.77 7.58 5.93
CA LEU A 47 4.39 8.39 4.78
C LEU A 47 5.48 9.45 4.66
N GLU A 48 6.51 9.14 3.88
CA GLU A 48 7.51 10.13 3.48
C GLU A 48 6.82 11.15 2.57
N GLU A 49 7.10 12.42 2.80
CA GLU A 49 6.67 13.48 1.90
C GLU A 49 7.31 13.25 0.54
N PHE A 50 6.51 13.30 -0.53
CA PHE A 50 7.03 13.12 -1.87
C PHE A 50 7.90 14.32 -2.24
N GLU A 51 9.21 14.12 -2.31
CA GLU A 51 10.14 15.11 -2.84
C GLU A 51 10.33 14.89 -4.35
N PRO A 52 9.96 15.86 -5.20
CA PRO A 52 10.12 15.72 -6.64
C PRO A 52 11.61 15.67 -7.02
N VAL A 53 12.01 14.57 -7.66
CA VAL A 53 13.38 14.36 -8.16
C VAL A 53 13.48 14.93 -9.58
N PRO A 54 14.56 15.66 -9.95
CA PRO A 54 14.70 16.22 -11.29
C PRO A 54 14.47 15.18 -12.40
N LEU A 55 13.68 15.53 -13.43
CA LEU A 55 13.30 14.61 -14.51
C LEU A 55 14.52 13.97 -15.22
N ASN A 56 15.63 14.70 -15.33
CA ASN A 56 16.88 14.17 -15.89
C ASN A 56 17.46 13.02 -15.06
N GLN A 57 17.36 13.13 -13.74
CA GLN A 57 17.80 12.08 -12.83
C GLN A 57 16.86 10.87 -12.91
N LEU A 58 15.53 11.09 -12.93
CA LEU A 58 14.55 10.02 -13.10
C LEU A 58 14.77 9.24 -14.41
N LYS A 59 15.09 9.95 -15.50
CA LYS A 59 15.41 9.34 -16.80
C LYS A 59 16.63 8.42 -16.72
N MET A 60 17.70 8.87 -16.05
CA MET A 60 18.91 8.08 -15.86
C MET A 60 18.66 6.85 -14.98
N GLU A 61 17.91 7.00 -13.89
CA GLU A 61 17.56 5.89 -12.98
C GLU A 61 16.74 4.83 -13.71
N LEU A 62 15.73 5.23 -14.48
CA LEU A 62 14.91 4.33 -15.29
C LEU A 62 15.75 3.59 -16.34
N ALA A 63 16.69 4.28 -16.99
CA ALA A 63 17.61 3.66 -17.95
C ALA A 63 18.58 2.68 -17.28
N GLN A 64 19.11 3.01 -16.10
CA GLN A 64 20.02 2.15 -15.33
C GLN A 64 19.38 0.83 -14.89
N THR A 65 18.04 0.79 -14.75
CA THR A 65 17.36 -0.47 -14.43
C THR A 65 17.47 -1.52 -15.53
N GLY A 66 17.70 -1.12 -16.79
CA GLY A 66 17.76 -2.01 -17.96
C GLY A 66 16.45 -2.76 -18.27
N LYS A 67 15.35 -2.45 -17.57
CA LYS A 67 14.06 -3.15 -17.68
C LYS A 67 13.08 -2.47 -18.64
N HIS A 68 13.40 -1.26 -19.09
CA HIS A 68 12.49 -0.40 -19.83
C HIS A 68 13.11 0.04 -21.17
N SER A 69 12.30 0.11 -22.22
CA SER A 69 12.72 0.64 -23.53
C SER A 69 12.87 2.16 -23.47
N GLU A 70 13.72 2.71 -24.34
CA GLU A 70 13.92 4.16 -24.43
C GLU A 70 12.61 4.91 -24.76
N GLU A 71 11.77 4.34 -25.61
CA GLU A 71 10.45 4.89 -25.95
C GLU A 71 9.55 5.00 -24.72
N PHE A 72 9.52 3.95 -23.88
CA PHE A 72 8.74 3.96 -22.64
C PHE A 72 9.28 5.01 -21.66
N ILE A 73 10.61 5.07 -21.49
CA ILE A 73 11.24 6.05 -20.60
C ILE A 73 10.91 7.48 -21.04
N ASN A 74 11.02 7.77 -22.34
CA ASN A 74 10.70 9.11 -22.86
C ASN A 74 9.21 9.45 -22.68
N SER A 75 8.30 8.50 -22.91
CA SER A 75 6.85 8.68 -22.68
C SER A 75 6.52 8.99 -21.22
N VAL A 76 7.16 8.28 -20.28
CA VAL A 76 7.00 8.51 -18.84
C VAL A 76 7.50 9.89 -18.42
N ILE A 77 8.68 10.29 -18.89
CA ILE A 77 9.24 11.63 -18.59
C ILE A 77 8.39 12.75 -19.18
N GLU A 78 7.86 12.58 -20.39
CA GLU A 78 6.95 13.55 -20.99
C GLU A 78 5.64 13.68 -20.20
N GLY A 79 5.11 12.55 -19.69
CA GLY A 79 3.95 12.54 -18.81
C GLY A 79 4.21 13.27 -17.49
N PHE A 80 5.36 13.04 -16.86
CA PHE A 80 5.74 13.76 -15.64
C PHE A 80 5.94 15.26 -15.87
N GLY A 81 6.47 15.67 -17.02
CA GLY A 81 6.62 17.09 -17.37
C GLY A 81 5.30 17.86 -17.52
N LYS A 82 4.17 17.16 -17.66
CA LYS A 82 2.81 17.74 -17.69
C LYS A 82 2.15 17.78 -16.30
N SER A 83 2.83 17.28 -15.27
CA SER A 83 2.32 17.28 -13.89
C SER A 83 2.62 18.61 -13.22
N SER A 84 1.65 19.17 -12.50
CA SER A 84 1.79 20.41 -11.73
C SER A 84 2.90 20.38 -10.65
N LEU A 85 3.43 19.19 -10.35
CA LEU A 85 4.56 19.00 -9.44
C LEU A 85 5.94 19.25 -10.09
N TYR A 86 6.00 19.16 -11.42
CA TYR A 86 7.22 19.35 -12.23
C TYR A 86 7.09 20.50 -13.24
N GLU A 87 5.90 21.09 -13.32
CA GLU A 87 5.59 22.30 -14.06
C GLU A 87 6.28 23.47 -13.34
N ASN A 88 7.24 24.12 -14.01
CA ASN A 88 7.82 25.39 -13.52
C ASN A 88 6.84 26.54 -13.76
#